data_AF-A0A520JGH5-F1
#
_entry.id   AF-A0A520JGH5-F1
#
_cell.length_a   1.000
_cell.length_b   1.000
_cell.length_c   1.000
_cell.angle_alpha   90.00
_cell.angle_beta   90.00
_cell.angle_gamma   90.00
#
_symmetry.space_group_name_H-M   'P 1'
#
loop_
_entity.id
_entity.type
_entity.pdbx_description
1 polymer ?
#
loop_
_entity_poly.entity_id
_entity_poly.type
_entity_poly.pdbx_seq_one_letter_code
_entity_poly.pdbx_strand_id
1 'polypeptide(L)'
;MTISHPAPTDARVEERAAVDAATFAAEIALRDAPIVLRGQVAHWASVRAAAGGDRATAAYLTGLGDGGKPMEVLIGGPAFGGKFFYRGDNLEGFNFHREKAPLGVLLSELLRLSDVPEAERHILYANAATAPEHLPGWAAANPLDLPMGGATPRLWIGNGSQTATHYDGSTNLACVVAGERRFTLFPPDQVGNLYLG
;
A
#
# COMPACT_ATOMS: atom_id res chain seq x y z
N MET A 1 -30.12 -25.16 -3.75
CA MET A 1 -28.79 -24.96 -4.34
C MET A 1 -27.83 -24.91 -3.17
N THR A 2 -27.04 -25.96 -2.93
CA THR A 2 -26.06 -25.96 -1.83
C THR A 2 -24.83 -25.22 -2.34
N ILE A 3 -24.63 -23.99 -1.90
CA ILE A 3 -23.42 -23.24 -2.23
C ILE A 3 -22.31 -23.86 -1.38
N SER A 4 -21.43 -24.63 -2.03
CA SER A 4 -20.21 -25.12 -1.39
C SER A 4 -19.26 -23.93 -1.27
N HIS A 5 -19.17 -23.34 -0.08
CA HIS A 5 -18.14 -22.35 0.20
C HIS A 5 -16.80 -23.10 0.35
N PRO A 6 -15.82 -22.90 -0.53
CA PRO A 6 -14.49 -23.44 -0.28
C PRO A 6 -13.97 -22.87 1.04
N ALA A 7 -13.40 -23.74 1.88
CA ALA A 7 -12.83 -23.29 3.15
C ALA A 7 -11.68 -22.30 2.89
N PRO A 8 -11.48 -21.30 3.76
CA PRO A 8 -10.28 -20.47 3.73
C PRO A 8 -9.03 -21.36 3.72
N THR A 9 -8.10 -21.08 2.82
CA THR A 9 -6.83 -21.80 2.74
C THR A 9 -5.72 -20.91 3.30
N ASP A 10 -4.81 -21.50 4.07
CA ASP A 10 -3.55 -20.85 4.46
C ASP A 10 -2.48 -20.95 3.35
N ALA A 11 -2.89 -21.22 2.11
CA ALA A 11 -2.01 -21.33 0.97
C ALA A 11 -1.23 -20.01 0.79
N ARG A 12 0.08 -20.12 0.76
CA ARG A 12 0.96 -18.98 0.49
C ARG A 12 0.99 -18.73 -1.00
N VAL A 13 0.96 -17.44 -1.37
CA VAL A 13 1.17 -17.00 -2.75
C VAL A 13 2.54 -17.50 -3.22
N GLU A 14 2.62 -17.96 -4.47
CA GLU A 14 3.88 -18.39 -5.09
C GLU A 14 4.92 -17.28 -4.98
N GLU A 15 6.16 -17.66 -4.68
CA GLU A 15 7.29 -16.74 -4.63
C GLU A 15 8.33 -17.09 -5.69
N ARG A 16 8.88 -16.07 -6.34
CA ARG A 16 9.99 -16.19 -7.29
C ARG A 16 11.02 -15.10 -6.99
N ALA A 17 12.28 -15.34 -7.33
CA ALA A 17 13.30 -14.29 -7.34
C ALA A 17 12.95 -13.17 -8.34
N ALA A 18 13.66 -12.05 -8.23
CA ALA A 18 13.58 -10.95 -9.18
C ALA A 18 13.78 -11.44 -10.62
N VAL A 19 13.03 -10.84 -11.55
CA VAL A 19 13.07 -11.14 -12.98
C VAL A 19 13.44 -9.90 -13.78
N ASP A 20 13.94 -10.11 -14.99
CA ASP A 20 14.15 -9.04 -15.96
C ASP A 20 12.87 -8.67 -16.71
N ALA A 21 12.94 -7.60 -17.51
CA ALA A 21 11.81 -7.09 -18.27
C ALA A 21 11.24 -8.11 -19.28
N ALA A 22 12.10 -8.90 -19.92
CA ALA A 22 11.70 -9.88 -20.92
C ALA A 22 10.92 -11.04 -20.29
N THR A 23 11.45 -11.59 -19.19
CA THR A 23 10.81 -12.64 -18.40
C THR A 23 9.51 -12.12 -17.79
N PHE A 24 9.48 -10.88 -17.28
CA PHE A 24 8.24 -10.29 -16.77
C PHE A 24 7.15 -10.23 -17.84
N ALA A 25 7.48 -9.74 -19.04
CA ALA A 25 6.52 -9.62 -20.13
C ALA A 25 6.00 -10.99 -20.60
N ALA A 26 6.88 -11.99 -20.70
CA ALA A 26 6.54 -13.30 -21.25
C ALA A 26 5.83 -14.20 -20.23
N GLU A 27 6.19 -14.12 -18.94
CA GLU A 27 5.80 -15.12 -17.94
C GLU A 27 5.01 -14.56 -16.77
N ILE A 28 5.18 -13.28 -16.41
CA ILE A 28 4.56 -12.70 -15.20
C ILE A 28 3.32 -11.87 -15.54
N ALA A 29 3.42 -10.97 -16.51
CA ALA A 29 2.34 -10.05 -16.88
C ALA A 29 1.10 -10.76 -17.45
N LEU A 30 1.27 -11.98 -17.96
CA LEU A 30 0.20 -12.80 -18.55
C LEU A 30 -0.47 -13.76 -17.55
N ARG A 31 -0.02 -13.78 -16.29
CA ARG A 31 -0.56 -14.70 -15.28
C ARG A 31 -1.96 -14.27 -14.82
N ASP A 32 -2.78 -15.26 -14.50
CA ASP A 32 -4.10 -15.13 -13.87
C ASP A 32 -4.06 -15.39 -12.35
N ALA A 33 -2.88 -15.70 -11.80
CA ALA A 33 -2.65 -15.97 -10.39
C ALA A 33 -1.59 -15.02 -9.79
N PRO A 34 -1.76 -14.58 -8.52
CA PRO A 34 -0.83 -13.70 -7.86
C PRO A 34 0.54 -14.37 -7.67
N ILE A 35 1.60 -13.55 -7.63
CA ILE A 35 2.98 -13.97 -7.39
C ILE A 35 3.73 -12.90 -6.62
N VAL A 36 4.68 -13.31 -5.77
CA VAL A 36 5.61 -12.41 -5.08
C VAL A 36 6.99 -12.50 -5.73
N LEU A 37 7.48 -11.37 -6.25
CA LEU A 37 8.84 -11.25 -6.81
C LEU A 37 9.82 -10.75 -5.74
N ARG A 38 10.48 -11.67 -5.06
CA ARG A 38 11.44 -11.37 -3.98
C ARG A 38 12.69 -10.68 -4.55
N GLY A 39 12.99 -9.51 -3.99
CA GLY A 39 14.16 -8.71 -4.36
C GLY A 39 13.99 -7.83 -5.60
N GLN A 40 12.82 -7.82 -6.26
CA GLN A 40 12.61 -7.08 -7.51
C GLN A 40 13.01 -5.59 -7.42
N VAL A 41 12.74 -4.97 -6.27
CA VAL A 41 13.02 -3.56 -6.01
C VAL A 41 14.09 -3.32 -4.95
N ALA A 42 14.85 -4.36 -4.55
CA ALA A 42 15.86 -4.25 -3.50
C ALA A 42 16.99 -3.26 -3.83
N HIS A 43 17.19 -2.99 -5.12
CA HIS A 43 18.16 -2.03 -5.63
C HIS A 43 17.68 -0.57 -5.54
N TRP A 44 16.44 -0.30 -5.15
CA TRP A 44 15.97 1.08 -4.96
C TRP A 44 16.68 1.75 -3.79
N ALA A 45 17.03 3.03 -3.96
CA ALA A 45 17.63 3.81 -2.89
C ALA A 45 16.66 3.99 -1.71
N SER A 46 15.34 4.03 -1.97
CA SER A 46 14.31 4.03 -0.92
C SER A 46 14.32 2.76 -0.06
N VAL A 47 14.46 1.58 -0.68
CA VAL A 47 14.52 0.30 0.05
C VAL A 47 15.79 0.22 0.89
N ARG A 48 16.93 0.69 0.36
CA ARG A 48 18.16 0.79 1.14
C ARG A 48 18.04 1.78 2.31
N ALA A 49 17.42 2.94 2.09
CA ALA A 49 17.17 3.91 3.15
C ALA A 49 16.25 3.33 4.24
N ALA A 50 15.27 2.50 3.85
CA ALA A 50 14.37 1.83 4.79
C ALA A 50 15.08 0.85 5.74
N ALA A 51 16.22 0.28 5.34
CA ALA A 51 17.04 -0.52 6.24
C ALA A 51 17.62 0.29 7.42
N GLY A 52 17.67 1.62 7.30
CA GLY A 52 18.03 2.54 8.39
C GLY A 52 16.87 2.91 9.33
N GLY A 53 15.68 2.32 9.15
CA GLY A 53 14.50 2.56 9.95
C GLY A 53 13.66 3.78 9.53
N ASP A 54 12.61 4.07 10.30
CA ASP A 54 11.59 5.06 9.93
C ASP A 54 12.17 6.47 9.74
N ARG A 55 13.11 6.89 10.62
CA ARG A 55 13.74 8.22 10.52
C ARG A 55 14.57 8.36 9.25
N ALA A 56 15.33 7.33 8.88
CA ALA A 56 16.13 7.33 7.64
C ALA A 56 15.22 7.31 6.40
N THR A 57 14.12 6.54 6.46
CA THR A 57 13.09 6.50 5.41
C THR A 57 12.47 7.88 5.21
N ALA A 58 12.02 8.51 6.29
CA ALA A 58 11.40 9.83 6.26
C ALA A 58 12.38 10.89 5.70
N ALA A 59 13.62 10.90 6.18
CA ALA A 59 14.66 11.80 5.68
C ALA A 59 14.93 11.61 4.19
N TYR A 60 15.03 10.36 3.72
CA TYR A 60 15.20 10.05 2.31
C TYR A 60 14.02 10.56 1.46
N LEU A 61 12.78 10.24 1.86
CA LEU A 61 11.57 10.65 1.13
C LEU A 61 11.43 12.18 1.08
N THR A 62 11.72 12.88 2.17
CA THR A 62 11.74 14.35 2.20
C THR A 62 12.83 14.93 1.29
N GLY A 63 13.95 14.22 1.10
CA GLY A 63 15.03 14.64 0.20
C GLY A 63 14.77 14.46 -1.29
N LEU A 64 13.67 13.82 -1.71
CA LEU A 64 13.37 13.56 -3.12
C LEU A 64 12.78 14.76 -3.90
N GLY A 65 12.66 15.95 -3.30
CA GLY A 65 12.32 17.17 -4.03
C GLY A 65 11.68 18.26 -3.18
N ASP A 66 11.38 19.40 -3.81
CA ASP A 66 10.91 20.64 -3.17
C ASP A 66 9.40 20.65 -2.83
N GLY A 67 8.87 19.49 -2.42
CA GLY A 67 7.46 19.32 -2.07
C GLY A 67 6.53 19.14 -3.29
N GLY A 68 5.68 18.12 -3.23
CA GLY A 68 4.53 17.96 -4.12
C GLY A 68 3.27 18.60 -3.56
N LYS A 69 2.14 18.42 -4.25
CA LYS A 69 0.82 18.83 -3.74
C LYS A 69 0.53 18.12 -2.40
N PRO A 70 -0.20 18.75 -1.47
CA PRO A 70 -0.72 18.08 -0.28
C PRO A 70 -1.48 16.79 -0.64
N MET A 71 -1.21 15.71 0.08
CA MET A 71 -1.86 14.42 -0.05
C MET A 71 -3.14 14.40 0.79
N GLU A 72 -4.17 13.71 0.32
CA GLU A 72 -5.29 13.37 1.21
C GLU A 72 -4.86 12.29 2.20
N VAL A 73 -5.08 12.55 3.48
CA VAL A 73 -4.73 11.67 4.60
C VAL A 73 -6.01 11.30 5.35
N LEU A 74 -6.23 10.00 5.50
CA LEU A 74 -7.28 9.47 6.37
C LEU A 74 -6.75 9.42 7.79
N ILE A 75 -7.50 9.97 8.74
CA ILE A 75 -7.11 10.06 10.14
C ILE A 75 -8.18 9.39 11.01
N GLY A 76 -7.76 8.31 11.69
CA GLY A 76 -8.59 7.55 12.62
C GLY A 76 -7.98 7.50 14.03
N GLY A 77 -8.84 7.43 15.05
CA GLY A 77 -8.42 7.15 16.43
C GLY A 77 -8.01 5.68 16.66
N PRO A 78 -7.37 5.37 17.80
CA PRO A 78 -6.87 4.02 18.10
C PRO A 78 -7.97 2.95 18.19
N ALA A 79 -9.17 3.33 18.63
CA ALA A 79 -10.31 2.43 18.82
C ALA A 79 -10.79 1.72 17.54
N PHE A 80 -10.34 2.16 16.36
CA PHE A 80 -10.79 1.65 15.06
C PHE A 80 -9.92 0.52 14.49
N GLY A 81 -8.81 0.16 15.16
CA GLY A 81 -8.00 -1.02 14.81
C GLY A 81 -7.52 -1.04 13.35
N GLY A 82 -7.27 0.12 12.75
CA GLY A 82 -6.79 0.24 11.37
C GLY A 82 -7.88 0.24 10.29
N LYS A 83 -9.14 -0.06 10.62
CA LYS A 83 -10.22 -0.23 9.64
C LYS A 83 -10.97 1.09 9.40
N PHE A 84 -10.71 1.73 8.26
CA PHE A 84 -11.46 2.89 7.81
C PHE A 84 -12.85 2.46 7.29
N PHE A 85 -13.91 2.81 8.02
CA PHE A 85 -15.28 2.37 7.72
C PHE A 85 -16.34 3.34 8.25
N TYR A 86 -17.62 2.96 8.12
CA TYR A 86 -18.74 3.65 8.75
C TYR A 86 -18.74 3.48 10.29
N ARG A 87 -19.29 4.48 10.99
CA ARG A 87 -19.55 4.45 12.42
C ARG A 87 -20.91 3.81 12.71
N GLY A 88 -20.89 2.85 13.61
CA GLY A 88 -22.09 2.14 14.07
C GLY A 88 -22.75 1.33 12.95
N ASP A 89 -23.82 0.62 13.31
CA ASP A 89 -24.55 -0.23 12.37
C ASP A 89 -25.53 0.57 11.49
N ASN A 90 -25.83 1.81 11.87
CA ASN A 90 -26.76 2.70 11.17
C ASN A 90 -26.10 3.63 10.14
N LEU A 91 -24.82 3.42 9.82
CA LEU A 91 -24.06 4.22 8.84
C LEU A 91 -24.04 5.73 9.17
N GLU A 92 -23.87 6.08 10.45
CA GLU A 92 -24.05 7.45 10.98
C GLU A 92 -22.95 8.44 10.57
N GLY A 93 -22.00 8.00 9.74
CA GLY A 93 -20.85 8.77 9.28
C GLY A 93 -19.59 7.89 9.19
N PHE A 94 -18.44 8.49 8.90
CA PHE A 94 -17.16 7.78 8.86
C PHE A 94 -16.49 7.71 10.23
N ASN A 95 -15.73 6.65 10.48
CA ASN A 95 -14.90 6.50 11.68
C ASN A 95 -13.53 7.20 11.56
N PHE A 96 -13.37 7.99 10.49
CA PHE A 96 -12.21 8.79 10.18
C PHE A 96 -12.63 10.14 9.61
N HIS A 97 -11.71 11.07 9.59
CA HIS A 97 -11.83 12.29 8.80
C HIS A 97 -10.69 12.37 7.78
N ARG A 98 -10.84 13.28 6.83
CA ARG A 98 -9.89 13.50 5.74
C ARG A 98 -9.26 14.85 5.91
N GLU A 99 -7.94 14.90 5.83
CA GLU A 99 -7.18 16.15 5.82
C GLU A 99 -6.23 16.18 4.62
N LYS A 100 -5.87 17.38 4.18
CA LYS A 100 -4.82 17.56 3.17
C LYS A 100 -3.52 17.96 3.86
N ALA A 101 -2.50 17.12 3.76
CA ALA A 101 -1.21 17.37 4.39
C ALA A 101 -0.05 17.28 3.38
N PRO A 102 0.93 18.20 3.40
CA PRO A 102 2.20 18.01 2.72
C PRO A 102 2.91 16.74 3.21
N LEU A 103 3.67 16.06 2.34
CA LEU A 103 4.37 14.82 2.67
C LEU A 103 5.25 14.95 3.93
N GLY A 104 6.01 16.05 4.05
CA GLY A 104 6.86 16.29 5.21
C GLY A 104 6.09 16.36 6.54
N VAL A 105 4.88 16.92 6.53
CA VAL A 105 3.99 16.97 7.70
C VAL A 105 3.50 15.56 8.04
N LEU A 106 3.03 14.81 7.04
CA LEU A 106 2.61 13.41 7.24
C LEU A 106 3.74 12.55 7.82
N LEU A 107 4.95 12.63 7.27
CA LEU A 107 6.11 11.88 7.75
C LEU A 107 6.51 12.29 9.16
N SER A 108 6.48 13.58 9.48
CA SER A 108 6.79 14.08 10.83
C SER A 108 5.80 13.55 11.87
N GLU A 109 4.50 13.56 11.56
CA GLU A 109 3.48 13.00 12.44
C GLU A 109 3.58 11.49 12.59
N LEU A 110 3.87 10.76 11.50
CA LEU A 110 4.11 9.31 11.57
C LEU A 110 5.31 8.97 12.46
N LEU A 111 6.41 9.74 12.38
CA LEU A 111 7.56 9.59 13.27
C LEU A 111 7.23 9.93 14.72
N ARG A 112 6.39 10.94 14.98
CA ARG A 112 5.94 11.24 16.35
C ARG A 112 5.07 10.12 16.90
N LEU A 113 4.22 9.53 16.05
CA LEU A 113 3.33 8.44 16.43
C LEU A 113 4.04 7.11 16.61
N SER A 114 5.22 6.89 16.01
CA SER A 114 5.98 5.65 16.22
C SER A 114 6.45 5.47 17.66
N ASP A 115 6.63 6.57 18.40
CA ASP A 115 6.96 6.58 19.84
C ASP A 115 5.73 6.32 20.75
N VAL A 116 4.51 6.31 20.19
CA VAL A 116 3.26 6.05 20.94
C VAL A 116 2.94 4.55 20.92
N PRO A 117 2.50 3.94 22.04
CA PRO A 117 2.04 2.54 22.05
C PRO A 117 0.92 2.29 21.02
N GLU A 118 0.96 1.14 20.34
CA GLU A 118 0.03 0.83 19.24
C GLU A 118 -1.45 0.97 19.65
N ALA A 119 -1.81 0.52 20.86
CA ALA A 119 -3.17 0.59 21.39
C ALA A 119 -3.71 2.02 21.59
N GLU A 120 -2.85 3.03 21.60
CA GLU A 120 -3.19 4.45 21.81
C GLU A 120 -2.90 5.30 20.56
N ARG A 121 -2.29 4.69 19.55
CA ARG A 121 -1.77 5.38 18.37
C ARG A 121 -2.90 5.74 17.41
N HIS A 122 -2.92 7.00 16.98
CA HIS A 122 -3.76 7.42 15.86
C HIS A 122 -3.25 6.81 14.55
N ILE A 123 -4.18 6.49 13.66
CA ILE A 123 -3.88 5.89 12.36
C ILE A 123 -3.94 6.99 11.31
N LEU A 124 -2.82 7.18 10.60
CA LEU A 124 -2.67 8.14 9.52
C LEU A 124 -2.38 7.34 8.25
N TYR A 125 -3.15 7.60 7.20
CA TYR A 125 -2.98 6.88 5.95
C TYR A 125 -3.29 7.73 4.72
N ALA A 126 -2.24 8.08 3.97
CA ALA A 126 -2.38 8.58 2.61
C ALA A 126 -2.43 7.39 1.65
N ASN A 127 -3.55 7.23 0.94
CA ASN A 127 -3.76 6.13 0.01
C ASN A 127 -3.74 6.59 -1.45
N ALA A 128 -3.27 5.72 -2.34
CA ALA A 128 -3.35 5.87 -3.79
C ALA A 128 -2.85 7.22 -4.37
N ALA A 129 -1.97 7.92 -3.65
CA ALA A 129 -1.50 9.25 -4.02
C ALA A 129 -0.55 9.14 -5.21
N THR A 130 -0.88 9.81 -6.31
CA THR A 130 -0.06 9.83 -7.54
C THR A 130 1.34 10.38 -7.25
N ALA A 131 2.36 9.54 -7.46
CA ALA A 131 3.72 9.95 -7.13
C ALA A 131 4.16 11.21 -7.89
N PRO A 132 3.86 11.40 -9.20
CA PRO A 132 4.24 12.62 -9.91
C PRO A 132 3.65 13.91 -9.32
N GLU A 133 2.48 13.85 -8.67
CA GLU A 133 1.85 15.05 -8.10
C GLU A 133 2.30 15.32 -6.66
N HIS A 134 2.54 14.26 -5.87
CA HIS A 134 2.77 14.37 -4.44
C HIS A 134 4.23 14.17 -4.03
N LEU A 135 5.03 13.51 -4.86
CA LEU A 135 6.47 13.30 -4.67
C LEU A 135 7.17 13.20 -6.05
N PRO A 136 7.32 14.32 -6.79
CA PRO A 136 7.75 14.31 -8.19
C PRO A 136 9.07 13.59 -8.47
N GLY A 137 10.04 13.63 -7.53
CA GLY A 137 11.33 12.92 -7.67
C GLY A 137 11.26 11.40 -7.44
N TRP A 138 10.11 10.84 -7.07
CA TRP A 138 9.94 9.42 -6.78
C TRP A 138 10.36 8.53 -7.95
N ALA A 139 9.83 8.80 -9.15
CA ALA A 139 10.03 7.93 -10.31
C ALA A 139 11.48 7.91 -10.78
N ALA A 140 12.16 9.07 -10.76
CA ALA A 140 13.57 9.17 -11.14
C ALA A 140 14.49 8.45 -10.12
N ALA A 141 14.17 8.52 -8.83
CA ALA A 141 14.98 7.91 -7.78
C ALA A 141 14.70 6.41 -7.57
N ASN A 142 13.57 5.90 -8.04
CA ASN A 142 13.12 4.51 -7.86
C ASN A 142 12.58 3.94 -9.19
N PRO A 143 13.44 3.83 -10.23
CA PRO A 143 13.01 3.35 -11.53
C PRO A 143 12.56 1.89 -11.45
N LEU A 144 11.45 1.58 -12.10
CA LEU A 144 10.97 0.20 -12.25
C LEU A 144 11.23 -0.26 -13.67
N ASP A 145 12.25 -1.09 -13.86
CA ASP A 145 12.67 -1.60 -15.17
C ASP A 145 11.80 -2.77 -15.64
N LEU A 146 10.47 -2.66 -15.49
CA LEU A 146 9.48 -3.63 -15.94
C LEU A 146 8.44 -2.94 -16.84
N PRO A 147 7.96 -3.61 -17.90
CA PRO A 147 7.00 -3.02 -18.83
C PRO A 147 5.60 -2.91 -18.20
N MET A 148 5.35 -1.82 -17.47
CA MET A 148 4.09 -1.52 -16.78
C MET A 148 3.06 -0.79 -17.65
N GLY A 149 3.27 -0.72 -18.97
CA GLY A 149 2.30 -0.11 -19.90
C GLY A 149 2.02 1.38 -19.65
N GLY A 150 3.01 2.13 -19.13
CA GLY A 150 2.84 3.56 -18.81
C GLY A 150 2.01 3.85 -17.55
N ALA A 151 1.81 2.85 -16.68
CA ALA A 151 1.10 3.03 -15.42
C ALA A 151 1.73 4.12 -14.55
N THR A 152 0.90 5.04 -14.04
CA THR A 152 1.33 6.07 -13.10
C THR A 152 1.57 5.45 -11.72
N PRO A 153 2.78 5.57 -11.13
CA PRO A 153 3.04 5.05 -9.80
C PRO A 153 2.21 5.79 -8.75
N ARG A 154 1.72 5.04 -7.76
CA ARG A 154 0.95 5.56 -6.63
C ARG A 154 1.65 5.19 -5.32
N LEU A 155 1.50 6.05 -4.32
CA LEU A 155 2.11 5.94 -3.01
C LEU A 155 1.04 5.63 -1.97
N TRP A 156 1.39 4.70 -1.07
CA TRP A 156 0.62 4.39 0.12
C TRP A 156 1.52 4.59 1.32
N ILE A 157 1.28 5.64 2.10
CA ILE A 157 2.15 6.07 3.21
C ILE A 157 1.29 6.20 4.45
N GLY A 158 1.67 5.51 5.53
CA GLY A 158 0.92 5.51 6.77
C GLY A 158 1.47 4.52 7.78
N ASN A 159 0.74 4.36 8.88
CA ASN A 159 0.99 3.33 9.89
C ASN A 159 -0.11 2.24 9.84
N GLY A 160 -0.28 1.48 10.93
CA GLY A 160 -1.13 0.28 11.04
C GLY A 160 -2.56 0.49 10.56
N SER A 161 -2.79 0.26 9.26
CA SER A 161 -4.05 0.42 8.55
C SER A 161 -4.43 -0.89 7.88
N GLN A 162 -5.72 -1.12 7.78
CA GLN A 162 -6.31 -2.26 7.11
C GLN A 162 -7.26 -1.76 6.03
N THR A 163 -6.91 -2.00 4.77
CA THR A 163 -7.82 -1.74 3.64
C THR A 163 -8.88 -2.84 3.59
N ALA A 164 -10.14 -2.45 3.35
CA ALA A 164 -11.22 -3.40 3.09
C ALA A 164 -10.95 -4.23 1.82
N THR A 165 -11.50 -5.43 1.76
CA THR A 165 -11.43 -6.27 0.57
C THR A 165 -12.07 -5.54 -0.62
N HIS A 166 -11.33 -5.45 -1.72
CA HIS A 166 -11.76 -4.83 -2.97
C HIS A 166 -11.02 -5.49 -4.13
N TYR A 167 -11.40 -5.14 -5.35
CA TYR A 167 -10.66 -5.45 -6.56
C TYR A 167 -10.53 -4.18 -7.41
N ASP A 168 -9.48 -4.14 -8.22
CA ASP A 168 -9.26 -3.07 -9.18
C ASP A 168 -9.56 -3.55 -10.60
N GLY A 169 -9.89 -2.62 -11.50
CA GLY A 169 -10.08 -2.90 -12.92
C GLY A 169 -8.79 -3.10 -13.72
N SER A 170 -7.62 -2.95 -13.07
CA SER A 170 -6.30 -3.00 -13.68
C SER A 170 -5.40 -3.99 -12.95
N THR A 171 -4.45 -4.58 -13.67
CA THR A 171 -3.34 -5.34 -13.06
C THR A 171 -2.46 -4.41 -12.25
N ASN A 172 -2.04 -4.84 -11.07
CA ASN A 172 -1.22 -4.05 -10.15
C ASN A 172 0.09 -4.76 -9.81
N LEU A 173 1.15 -3.97 -9.63
CA LEU A 173 2.39 -4.38 -8.97
C LEU A 173 2.56 -3.56 -7.70
N ALA A 174 2.48 -4.22 -6.54
CA ALA A 174 2.68 -3.58 -5.24
C ALA A 174 4.11 -3.79 -4.75
N CYS A 175 4.83 -2.69 -4.50
CA CYS A 175 6.20 -2.72 -3.97
C CYS A 175 6.18 -2.31 -2.49
N VAL A 176 6.51 -3.23 -1.59
CA VAL A 176 6.70 -2.91 -0.16
C VAL A 176 8.11 -2.36 0.02
N VAL A 177 8.20 -1.04 0.20
CA VAL A 177 9.48 -0.32 0.27
C VAL A 177 10.01 -0.24 1.70
N ALA A 178 9.13 0.03 2.67
CA ALA A 178 9.43 0.09 4.09
C ALA A 178 8.29 -0.55 4.88
N GLY A 179 8.63 -1.17 6.01
CA GLY A 179 7.69 -1.87 6.88
C GLY A 179 7.19 -3.21 6.32
N GLU A 180 6.05 -3.67 6.84
CA GLU A 180 5.43 -4.95 6.47
C GLU A 180 3.99 -4.74 6.01
N ARG A 181 3.57 -5.51 5.01
CA ARG A 181 2.20 -5.58 4.52
C ARG A 181 1.76 -7.03 4.43
N ARG A 182 0.60 -7.34 5.02
CA ARG A 182 -0.07 -8.63 4.85
C ARG A 182 -1.20 -8.50 3.83
N PHE A 183 -1.18 -9.35 2.82
CA PHE A 183 -2.23 -9.46 1.81
C PHE A 183 -3.01 -10.75 2.01
N THR A 184 -4.33 -10.66 1.91
CA THR A 184 -5.24 -11.80 1.81
C THR A 184 -5.97 -11.64 0.48
N LEU A 185 -5.84 -12.64 -0.39
CA LEU A 185 -6.36 -12.61 -1.75
C LEU A 185 -7.43 -13.67 -1.91
N PHE A 186 -8.47 -13.35 -2.68
CA PHE A 186 -9.55 -14.25 -3.02
C PHE A 186 -9.59 -14.40 -4.54
N PRO A 187 -9.70 -15.62 -5.08
CA PRO A 187 -9.85 -15.79 -6.52
C PRO A 187 -11.15 -15.14 -7.01
N PRO A 188 -11.24 -14.70 -8.29
CA PRO A 188 -12.40 -13.98 -8.80
C PRO A 188 -13.74 -14.73 -8.67
N ASP A 189 -13.70 -16.06 -8.67
CA ASP A 189 -14.89 -16.90 -8.47
C ASP A 189 -15.48 -16.81 -7.05
N GLN A 190 -14.75 -16.23 -6.09
CA GLN A 190 -15.21 -16.00 -4.72
C GLN A 190 -16.00 -14.69 -4.55
N VAL A 191 -16.15 -13.86 -5.59
CA VAL A 191 -16.89 -12.59 -5.49
C VAL A 191 -18.29 -12.79 -4.89
N GLY A 192 -18.98 -13.88 -5.24
CA GLY A 192 -20.29 -14.23 -4.67
C GLY A 192 -20.29 -14.52 -3.16
N ASN A 193 -19.13 -14.85 -2.58
CA ASN A 193 -18.94 -15.13 -1.16
C ASN A 193 -18.46 -13.92 -0.35
N LEU A 194 -18.14 -12.80 -1.02
CA LEU A 194 -17.57 -11.61 -0.37
C LEU A 194 -18.61 -10.57 0.05
N TYR A 195 -19.88 -10.77 -0.29
CA TYR A 195 -21.00 -9.87 0.06
C TYR A 195 -20.64 -8.39 -0.16
N LEU A 196 -20.12 -8.08 -1.36
CA LEU A 196 -19.66 -6.73 -1.70
C LEU A 196 -20.79 -5.71 -1.52
N GLY A 197 -20.53 -4.65 -0.76
CA GLY A 197 -21.45 -3.57 -0.42
C GLY A 197 -20.72 -2.39 0.20
#